data_AF-A0A9K3CYB4-F1
#
_entry.id   AF-A0A9K3CYB4-F1
#
_cell.length_a   1.000
_cell.length_b   1.000
_cell.length_c   1.000
_cell.angle_alpha   90.00
_cell.angle_beta   90.00
_cell.angle_gamma   90.00
#
_symmetry.space_group_name_H-M   'P 1'
#
loop_
_entity.id
_entity.type
_entity.pdbx_description
1 polymer ?
#
loop_
_entity_poly.entity_id
_entity_poly.type
_entity_poly.pdbx_seq_one_letter_code
_entity_poly.pdbx_strand_id
1 'polypeptide(L)'
;MDGSLVQVSGHLDLHHSPLRAGVVLKPLISLEHLFYTHAPPQLLPFIPRFEGVTDSFGNPVCAPVHSDTVRCVRHPSYRVALQDLTHGMNCPCVTDIKLGRRTWGLDAAPSKIASHTAKRDASLSSDIGLRSCGYVITERSVRSGIETVVMLAVDSPGLELRRSPSGETN
;
A
#
# COMPACT_ATOMS: atom_id res chain seq x y z
N MET A 1 -18.38 0.09 -11.42
CA MET A 1 -17.30 -0.78 -11.90
C MET A 1 -16.21 -0.68 -10.87
N ASP A 2 -15.80 -1.80 -10.27
CA ASP A 2 -14.62 -1.79 -9.40
C ASP A 2 -13.42 -1.53 -10.31
N GLY A 3 -12.84 -0.33 -10.18
CA GLY A 3 -11.66 0.07 -10.94
C GLY A 3 -10.44 -0.77 -10.57
N SER A 4 -9.41 -0.72 -11.40
CA SER A 4 -8.14 -1.41 -11.12
C SER A 4 -7.52 -0.90 -9.82
N LEU A 5 -6.97 -1.82 -9.03
CA LEU A 5 -6.21 -1.49 -7.81
C LEU A 5 -5.05 -0.54 -8.15
N VAL A 6 -5.00 0.60 -7.47
CA VAL A 6 -3.89 1.54 -7.61
C VAL A 6 -2.85 1.25 -6.53
N GLN A 7 -1.70 0.73 -6.93
CA GLN A 7 -0.59 0.45 -6.04
C GLN A 7 0.67 1.17 -6.50
N VAL A 8 1.24 1.99 -5.60
CA VAL A 8 2.48 2.74 -5.84
C VAL A 8 3.69 2.02 -5.27
N SER A 9 3.59 1.52 -4.04
CA SER A 9 4.68 0.82 -3.35
C SER A 9 4.12 -0.28 -2.43
N GLY A 10 5.00 -1.06 -1.80
CA GLY A 10 4.60 -1.97 -0.72
C GLY A 10 4.38 -3.42 -1.14
N HIS A 11 3.31 -4.03 -0.66
CA HIS A 11 3.13 -5.48 -0.63
C HIS A 11 2.71 -6.07 -1.98
N LEU A 12 3.38 -7.13 -2.43
CA LEU A 12 3.06 -7.85 -3.67
C LEU A 12 1.70 -8.59 -3.68
N ASP A 13 0.96 -8.59 -2.56
CA ASP A 13 -0.26 -9.39 -2.37
C ASP A 13 -1.40 -8.54 -1.79
N LEU A 14 -1.51 -7.30 -2.27
CA LEU A 14 -2.65 -6.43 -2.04
C LEU A 14 -3.69 -6.68 -3.14
N HIS A 15 -4.96 -6.90 -2.77
CA HIS A 15 -6.03 -7.12 -3.73
C HIS A 15 -7.38 -6.67 -3.16
N HIS A 16 -8.38 -6.43 -4.02
CA HIS A 16 -9.73 -6.12 -3.56
C HIS A 16 -10.39 -7.32 -2.90
N SER A 17 -11.24 -7.08 -1.91
CA SER A 17 -12.07 -8.13 -1.34
C SER A 17 -13.10 -8.60 -2.37
N PRO A 18 -13.22 -9.91 -2.63
CA PRO A 18 -14.25 -10.42 -3.54
C PRO A 18 -15.65 -10.39 -2.91
N LEU A 19 -15.75 -10.16 -1.59
CA LEU A 19 -17.01 -10.19 -0.85
C LEU A 19 -17.55 -8.80 -0.50
N ARG A 20 -16.70 -7.76 -0.54
CA ARG A 20 -17.06 -6.40 -0.12
C ARG A 20 -16.41 -5.36 -1.03
N ALA A 21 -17.25 -4.62 -1.75
CA ALA A 21 -16.81 -3.45 -2.51
C ALA A 21 -16.19 -2.40 -1.57
N GLY A 22 -15.17 -1.70 -2.07
CA GLY A 22 -14.47 -0.67 -1.30
C GLY A 22 -13.61 -1.20 -0.15
N VAL A 23 -13.24 -2.48 -0.18
CA VAL A 23 -12.32 -3.10 0.78
C VAL A 23 -11.13 -3.71 0.04
N VAL A 24 -9.94 -3.50 0.58
CA VAL A 24 -8.70 -4.16 0.15
C VAL A 24 -8.19 -5.11 1.22
N LEU A 25 -7.58 -6.20 0.77
CA LEU A 25 -6.99 -7.24 1.58
C LEU A 25 -5.47 -7.19 1.42
N LYS A 26 -4.77 -7.11 2.54
CA LYS A 26 -3.29 -7.16 2.58
C LYS A 26 -2.81 -8.29 3.48
N PRO A 27 -1.60 -8.84 3.27
CA PRO A 27 -1.04 -9.85 4.15
C PRO A 27 -1.03 -9.36 5.59
N LEU A 28 -1.53 -10.18 6.52
CA LEU A 28 -1.58 -9.78 7.92
C LEU A 28 -0.17 -9.73 8.49
N ILE A 29 0.17 -8.59 9.09
CA ILE A 29 1.39 -8.37 9.88
C ILE A 29 0.97 -8.10 11.32
N SER A 30 1.58 -8.79 12.28
CA SER A 30 1.23 -8.73 13.72
C SER A 30 1.15 -7.31 14.27
N LEU A 31 2.20 -6.51 14.06
CA LEU A 31 2.29 -5.13 14.56
C LEU A 31 1.26 -4.21 13.90
N GLU A 32 0.96 -4.45 12.63
CA GLU A 32 -0.03 -3.68 11.89
C GLU A 32 -1.45 -4.02 12.37
N HIS A 33 -1.75 -5.30 12.56
CA HIS A 33 -3.00 -5.73 13.17
C HIS A 33 -3.16 -5.13 14.58
N LEU A 34 -2.10 -5.16 15.40
CA LEU A 34 -2.12 -4.55 16.73
C LEU A 34 -2.40 -3.04 16.66
N PHE A 35 -1.77 -2.34 15.71
CA PHE A 35 -2.00 -0.91 15.48
C PHE A 35 -3.46 -0.62 15.15
N TYR A 36 -4.06 -1.32 14.18
CA TYR A 36 -5.47 -1.06 13.80
C TYR A 36 -6.45 -1.43 14.91
N THR A 37 -6.18 -2.50 15.67
CA THR A 37 -7.03 -2.93 16.79
C THR A 37 -7.01 -1.94 17.97
N HIS A 38 -5.90 -1.23 18.16
CA HIS A 38 -5.71 -0.32 19.29
C HIS A 38 -5.43 1.13 18.85
N ALA A 39 -5.82 1.50 17.63
CA ALA A 39 -5.57 2.83 17.11
C ALA A 39 -6.26 3.87 18.01
N PRO A 40 -5.55 4.90 18.47
CA PRO A 40 -6.15 5.93 19.31
C PRO A 40 -7.27 6.64 18.53
N PRO A 41 -8.41 6.97 19.18
CA PRO A 41 -9.56 7.57 18.49
C PRO A 41 -9.24 8.80 17.64
N GLN A 42 -8.24 9.57 18.06
CA GLN A 42 -7.77 10.78 17.37
C GLN A 42 -7.15 10.49 16.00
N LEU A 43 -6.63 9.28 15.77
CA LEU A 43 -6.04 8.88 14.50
C LEU A 43 -7.03 8.25 13.52
N LEU A 44 -8.18 7.78 14.00
CA LEU A 44 -9.17 7.07 13.16
C LEU A 44 -9.59 7.84 11.90
N PRO A 45 -9.75 9.18 11.91
CA PRO A 45 -10.09 9.93 10.70
C PRO A 45 -8.97 9.98 9.65
N PHE A 46 -7.73 9.66 10.03
CA PHE A 46 -6.53 9.82 9.20
C PHE A 46 -5.90 8.50 8.73
N ILE A 47 -6.51 7.37 9.10
CA ILE A 47 -6.06 6.03 8.69
C ILE A 47 -7.20 5.30 7.99
N PRO A 48 -6.91 4.31 7.12
CA PRO A 48 -7.94 3.47 6.55
C PRO A 48 -8.79 2.82 7.63
N ARG A 49 -10.11 2.79 7.45
CA ARG A 49 -10.99 2.06 8.36
C ARG A 49 -10.60 0.57 8.39
N PHE A 50 -10.49 0.02 9.58
CA PHE A 50 -10.22 -1.39 9.80
C PHE A 50 -11.52 -2.20 9.74
N GLU A 51 -11.59 -3.16 8.81
CA GLU A 51 -12.77 -4.01 8.60
C GLU A 51 -12.65 -5.37 9.31
N GLY A 52 -11.47 -5.69 9.85
CA GLY A 52 -11.19 -6.92 10.58
C GLY A 52 -10.13 -7.80 9.94
N VAL A 53 -10.05 -9.05 10.40
CA VAL A 53 -9.14 -10.08 9.87
C VAL A 53 -9.94 -11.05 9.03
N THR A 54 -9.39 -11.42 7.88
CA THR A 54 -10.00 -12.37 6.95
C THR A 54 -9.03 -13.47 6.55
N ASP A 55 -9.55 -14.52 5.93
CA ASP A 55 -8.73 -15.40 5.07
C ASP A 55 -8.37 -14.70 3.75
N SER A 56 -7.66 -15.40 2.87
CA SER A 56 -7.28 -14.92 1.53
C SER A 56 -8.46 -14.68 0.59
N PHE A 57 -9.66 -15.16 0.92
CA PHE A 57 -10.88 -15.00 0.12
C PHE A 57 -11.80 -13.91 0.68
N GLY A 58 -11.39 -13.21 1.74
CA GLY A 58 -12.16 -12.15 2.37
C GLY A 58 -13.20 -12.64 3.37
N ASN A 59 -13.25 -13.94 3.71
CA ASN A 59 -14.15 -14.44 4.75
C ASN A 59 -13.65 -13.98 6.11
N PRO A 60 -14.50 -13.41 6.98
CA PRO A 60 -14.11 -13.01 8.33
C PRO A 60 -13.59 -14.20 9.15
N VAL A 61 -12.50 -13.99 9.88
CA VAL A 61 -11.94 -14.99 10.80
C VAL A 61 -11.60 -14.36 12.14
N CYS A 62 -11.54 -15.18 13.18
CA CYS A 62 -10.95 -14.75 14.45
C CYS A 62 -9.47 -14.46 14.24
N ALA A 63 -9.03 -13.26 14.64
CA ALA A 63 -7.63 -12.89 14.53
C ALA A 63 -6.75 -13.89 15.30
N PRO A 64 -5.60 -14.30 14.73
CA PRO A 64 -4.68 -15.15 15.46
C PRO A 64 -4.23 -14.45 16.75
N VAL A 65 -4.13 -15.20 17.85
CA VAL A 65 -3.59 -14.67 19.12
C VAL A 65 -2.09 -14.48 18.93
N HIS A 66 -1.62 -13.25 19.15
CA HIS A 66 -0.22 -12.90 19.05
C HIS A 66 0.38 -12.97 20.46
N SER A 67 1.10 -14.05 20.78
CA SER A 67 1.77 -14.20 22.07
C SER A 67 2.97 -13.26 22.25
N ASP A 68 3.53 -12.76 21.14
CA ASP A 68 4.65 -11.83 21.11
C ASP A 68 4.23 -10.54 20.39
N THR A 69 4.05 -9.46 21.16
CA THR A 69 3.65 -8.13 20.66
C THR A 69 4.83 -7.30 20.16
N VAL A 70 6.07 -7.83 20.26
CA VAL A 70 7.29 -7.08 19.92
C VAL A 70 7.77 -7.42 18.51
N ARG A 71 7.54 -8.66 18.05
CA ARG A 71 8.03 -9.15 16.76
C ARG A 71 7.02 -8.94 15.62
N CYS A 72 7.54 -8.52 14.48
CA CYS A 72 6.80 -8.39 13.24
C CYS A 72 6.65 -9.76 12.55
N VAL A 73 5.53 -10.44 12.80
CA VAL A 73 5.20 -11.74 12.21
C VAL A 73 4.23 -11.53 11.05
N ARG A 74 4.63 -11.98 9.86
CA ARG A 74 3.74 -12.05 8.70
C ARG A 74 3.01 -13.39 8.69
N HIS A 75 1.69 -13.35 8.62
CA HIS A 75 0.87 -14.55 8.49
C HIS A 75 0.60 -14.84 7.01
N PRO A 76 0.91 -16.05 6.50
CA PRO A 76 0.72 -16.37 5.09
C PRO A 76 -0.76 -16.55 4.71
N SER A 77 -1.57 -17.07 5.63
CA SER A 77 -2.96 -17.46 5.36
C SER A 77 -4.00 -16.40 5.74
N TYR A 78 -3.60 -15.37 6.49
CA TYR A 78 -4.51 -14.33 6.99
C TYR A 78 -4.26 -13.00 6.31
N ARG A 79 -5.31 -12.19 6.25
CA ARG A 79 -5.29 -10.84 5.69
C ARG A 79 -5.85 -9.85 6.71
N VAL A 80 -5.32 -8.64 6.70
CA VAL A 80 -5.99 -7.48 7.28
C VAL A 80 -6.87 -6.88 6.19
N ALA A 81 -8.15 -6.71 6.48
CA ALA A 81 -9.11 -6.04 5.61
C ALA A 81 -9.19 -4.56 5.98
N LEU A 82 -8.99 -3.69 4.99
CA LEU A 82 -9.04 -2.24 5.15
C LEU A 82 -9.94 -1.59 4.12
N GLN A 83 -10.45 -0.42 4.44
CA GLN A 83 -11.06 0.48 3.46
C GLN A 83 -10.10 0.75 2.29
N ASP A 84 -10.64 0.61 1.08
CA ASP A 84 -10.03 1.11 -0.15
C ASP A 84 -10.23 2.64 -0.22
N LEU A 85 -9.12 3.37 -0.21
CA LEU A 85 -9.14 4.84 -0.25
C LEU A 85 -9.42 5.41 -1.64
N THR A 86 -9.30 4.60 -2.69
CA THR A 86 -9.55 4.99 -4.08
C THR A 86 -10.93 4.58 -4.59
N HIS A 87 -11.68 3.83 -3.78
CA HIS A 87 -13.00 3.35 -4.18
C HIS A 87 -13.96 4.50 -4.51
N GLY A 88 -14.60 4.42 -5.68
CA GLY A 88 -15.52 5.44 -6.16
C GLY A 88 -14.87 6.70 -6.75
N MET A 89 -13.53 6.78 -6.78
CA MET A 89 -12.83 7.88 -7.45
C MET A 89 -12.79 7.67 -8.96
N ASN A 90 -13.05 8.73 -9.71
CA ASN A 90 -12.80 8.77 -11.16
C ASN A 90 -11.36 9.23 -11.39
N CYS A 91 -10.52 8.40 -12.02
CA CYS A 91 -9.11 8.70 -12.30
C CYS A 91 -8.29 9.06 -11.04
N PRO A 92 -8.15 8.16 -10.06
CA PRO A 92 -7.34 8.42 -8.87
C PRO A 92 -5.87 8.74 -9.23
N CYS A 93 -5.34 9.79 -8.61
CA CYS A 93 -3.92 10.12 -8.61
C CYS A 93 -3.38 9.89 -7.20
N VAL A 94 -2.34 9.06 -7.07
CA VAL A 94 -1.84 8.59 -5.77
C VAL A 94 -0.35 8.90 -5.68
N THR A 95 0.08 9.43 -4.54
CA THR A 95 1.51 9.55 -4.21
C THR A 95 1.78 8.87 -2.87
N ASP A 96 2.87 8.11 -2.81
CA ASP A 96 3.33 7.48 -1.58
C ASP A 96 4.51 8.28 -1.03
N ILE A 97 4.31 8.82 0.17
CA ILE A 97 5.34 9.55 0.91
C ILE A 97 5.68 8.76 2.16
N LYS A 98 6.95 8.36 2.26
CA LYS A 98 7.47 7.69 3.44
C LYS A 98 7.88 8.70 4.50
N LEU A 99 7.35 8.50 5.71
CA LEU A 99 7.64 9.33 6.88
C LEU A 99 8.76 8.73 7.74
N GLY A 100 9.54 9.60 8.37
CA GLY A 100 10.59 9.28 9.34
C GLY A 100 12.01 9.30 8.78
N ARG A 101 12.97 9.65 9.65
CA ARG A 101 14.42 9.59 9.37
C ARG A 101 15.00 8.17 9.48
N ARG A 102 14.21 7.24 10.03
CA ARG A 102 14.49 5.81 10.15
C ARG A 102 13.25 5.04 9.73
N THR A 103 13.39 4.20 8.70
CA THR A 103 12.24 3.55 8.04
C THR A 103 12.28 2.02 8.14
N TRP A 104 13.10 1.48 9.05
CA TRP A 104 13.16 0.06 9.39
C TRP A 104 12.74 -0.15 10.85
N GLY A 105 12.14 -1.31 11.13
CA GLY A 105 11.76 -1.74 12.47
C GLY A 105 12.96 -2.23 13.30
N LEU A 106 12.72 -2.47 14.59
CA LEU A 106 13.76 -2.94 15.53
C LEU A 106 14.32 -4.32 15.15
N ASP A 107 13.48 -5.16 14.56
CA ASP A 107 13.76 -6.54 14.15
C ASP A 107 14.05 -6.68 12.65
N ALA A 108 14.35 -5.57 11.96
CA ALA A 108 14.62 -5.60 10.53
C ALA A 108 15.88 -6.41 10.19
N ALA A 109 15.78 -7.30 9.20
CA ALA A 109 16.93 -8.03 8.68
C ALA A 109 18.02 -7.06 8.16
N PRO A 110 19.32 -7.42 8.25
CA PRO A 110 20.42 -6.55 7.82
C PRO A 110 20.30 -6.04 6.38
N SER A 111 19.81 -6.89 5.46
CA SER A 111 19.55 -6.51 4.07
C SER A 111 18.48 -5.44 3.92
N LYS A 112 17.41 -5.52 4.73
CA LYS A 112 16.35 -4.52 4.77
C LYS A 112 16.85 -3.20 5.35
N ILE A 113 17.69 -3.25 6.39
CA ILE A 113 18.35 -2.07 6.95
C ILE A 113 19.22 -1.42 5.87
N ALA A 114 20.12 -2.16 5.24
CA ALA A 114 21.03 -1.65 4.20
C ALA A 114 20.27 -0.98 3.05
N SER A 115 19.22 -1.62 2.52
CA SER A 115 18.39 -1.07 1.45
C SER A 115 17.68 0.22 1.87
N HIS A 116 17.08 0.25 3.07
CA HIS A 116 16.38 1.44 3.55
C HIS A 116 17.32 2.59 3.90
N THR A 117 18.53 2.30 4.39
CA THR A 117 19.60 3.29 4.62
C THR A 117 20.05 3.91 3.30
N ALA A 118 20.35 3.09 2.28
CA ALA A 118 20.72 3.60 0.96
C ALA A 118 19.63 4.52 0.37
N LYS A 119 18.35 4.12 0.46
CA LYS A 119 17.22 4.95 0.02
C LYS A 119 17.05 6.23 0.83
N ARG A 120 17.37 6.22 2.13
CA ARG A 120 17.37 7.42 2.96
C ARG A 120 18.46 8.37 2.50
N ASP A 121 19.68 7.88 2.36
CA ASP A 121 20.87 8.69 2.05
C ASP A 121 20.80 9.30 0.65
N ALA A 122 20.11 8.66 -0.28
CA ALA A 122 19.83 9.19 -1.61
C ALA A 122 18.66 10.21 -1.66
N SER A 123 18.12 10.64 -0.51
CA SER A 123 16.93 11.50 -0.44
C SER A 123 17.05 12.55 0.68
N LEU A 124 16.16 13.55 0.68
CA LEU A 124 16.05 14.55 1.76
C LEU A 124 15.53 13.98 3.09
N SER A 125 15.30 12.67 3.17
CA SER A 125 14.76 11.98 4.35
C SER A 125 15.65 12.12 5.59
N SER A 126 16.96 12.30 5.45
CA SER A 126 17.86 12.56 6.59
C SER A 126 17.50 13.85 7.33
N ASP A 127 17.07 14.87 6.59
CA ASP A 127 16.93 16.24 7.09
C ASP A 127 15.50 16.53 7.50
N ILE A 128 14.55 16.33 6.59
CA ILE A 128 13.13 16.64 6.82
C ILE A 128 12.30 15.43 7.26
N GLY A 129 12.86 14.21 7.18
CA GLY A 129 12.13 13.00 7.55
C GLY A 129 11.03 12.60 6.58
N LEU A 130 11.08 13.04 5.32
CA LEU A 130 10.12 12.71 4.26
C LEU A 130 10.85 12.20 3.02
N ARG A 131 10.28 11.19 2.34
CA ARG A 131 10.77 10.69 1.04
C ARG A 131 9.61 10.32 0.13
N SER A 132 9.62 10.79 -1.12
CA SER A 132 8.70 10.28 -2.15
C SER A 132 9.13 8.88 -2.59
N CYS A 133 8.23 7.91 -2.52
CA CYS A 133 8.47 6.53 -2.92
C CYS A 133 7.87 6.17 -4.29
N GLY A 134 7.04 7.06 -4.83
CA GLY A 134 6.42 6.88 -6.13
C GLY A 134 5.12 7.65 -6.25
N TYR A 135 4.58 7.66 -7.47
CA TYR A 135 3.26 8.18 -7.74
C TYR A 135 2.63 7.52 -8.97
N VAL A 136 1.30 7.52 -8.99
CA VAL A 136 0.46 7.17 -10.12
C VAL A 136 -0.35 8.41 -10.49
N ILE A 137 -0.28 8.80 -11.76
CA ILE A 137 -1.07 9.88 -12.34
C ILE A 137 -1.98 9.25 -13.39
N THR A 138 -3.27 9.51 -13.26
CA THR A 138 -4.25 9.10 -14.27
C THR A 138 -4.63 10.31 -15.10
N GLU A 139 -4.33 10.28 -16.40
CA GLU A 139 -4.71 11.32 -17.35
C GLU A 139 -5.98 10.90 -18.09
N ARG A 140 -7.00 11.77 -18.05
CA ARG A 140 -8.24 11.58 -18.80
C ARG A 140 -8.17 12.38 -20.10
N SER A 141 -8.04 11.69 -21.24
CA SER A 141 -8.13 12.34 -22.54
C SER A 141 -9.59 12.71 -22.85
N VAL A 142 -9.90 14.01 -22.82
CA VAL A 142 -11.25 14.56 -23.11
C VAL A 142 -11.70 14.27 -24.55
N ARG A 143 -10.78 13.95 -25.47
CA ARG A 143 -11.08 13.76 -26.90
C ARG A 143 -11.27 12.31 -27.34
N SER A 144 -10.82 11.32 -26.57
CA SER A 144 -10.82 9.91 -27.00
C SER A 144 -11.44 8.92 -26.00
N GLY A 145 -11.82 9.37 -24.79
CA GLY A 145 -12.32 8.46 -23.75
C GLY A 145 -11.26 7.49 -23.21
N ILE A 146 -9.99 7.66 -23.60
CA ILE A 146 -8.87 6.83 -23.16
C ILE A 146 -8.33 7.39 -21.84
N GLU A 147 -8.33 6.55 -20.80
CA GLU A 147 -7.65 6.80 -19.55
C GLU A 147 -6.22 6.26 -19.65
N THR A 148 -5.22 7.14 -19.51
CA THR A 148 -3.81 6.75 -19.49
C THR A 148 -3.30 6.78 -18.07
N VAL A 149 -2.82 5.65 -17.56
CA VAL A 149 -2.20 5.57 -16.24
C VAL A 149 -0.69 5.65 -16.41
N VAL A 150 -0.09 6.69 -15.84
CA VAL A 150 1.36 6.88 -15.78
C VAL A 150 1.83 6.54 -14.37
N MET A 151 2.60 5.46 -14.23
CA MET A 151 3.26 5.10 -12.98
C MET A 151 4.72 5.50 -13.03
N LEU A 152 5.17 6.32 -12.08
CA LEU A 152 6.56 6.72 -11.94
C LEU A 152 7.05 6.30 -10.55
N ALA A 153 7.93 5.29 -10.54
CA ALA A 153 8.61 4.82 -9.33
C ALA A 153 9.96 5.53 -9.22
N VAL A 154 10.16 6.32 -8.16
CA VAL A 154 11.37 7.12 -7.97
C VAL A 154 12.54 6.29 -7.40
N ASP A 155 12.26 5.09 -6.88
CA ASP A 155 13.17 4.29 -6.04
C ASP A 155 13.68 2.98 -6.69
N SER A 156 13.51 2.76 -8.01
CA SER A 156 14.01 1.57 -8.72
C SER A 156 15.01 1.95 -9.81
N PRO A 157 16.31 1.59 -9.70
CA PRO A 157 17.23 1.71 -10.83
C PRO A 157 16.75 0.74 -11.92
N GLY A 158 16.25 1.28 -13.05
CA GLY A 158 15.91 0.49 -14.24
C GLY A 158 14.42 0.24 -14.51
N LEU A 159 13.48 0.98 -13.90
CA LEU A 159 12.06 0.90 -14.28
C LEU A 159 11.69 2.03 -15.25
N GLU A 160 11.73 1.73 -16.56
CA GLU A 160 11.23 2.62 -17.62
C GLU A 160 9.73 2.88 -17.47
N LEU A 161 9.30 4.06 -17.95
CA LEU A 161 7.90 4.42 -18.20
C LEU A 161 7.17 3.27 -18.93
N ARG A 162 6.40 2.46 -18.19
CA ARG A 162 5.47 1.53 -18.82
C ARG A 162 4.18 2.28 -19.13
N ARG A 163 4.09 2.79 -20.36
CA ARG A 163 2.79 3.10 -20.98
C ARG A 163 2.07 1.76 -21.17
N SER A 164 0.84 1.63 -20.69
CA SER A 164 -0.02 0.53 -21.13
C SER A 164 -0.20 0.62 -22.66
N PRO A 165 -0.11 -0.50 -23.40
CA PRO A 165 -0.29 -0.45 -24.84
C PRO A 165 -1.69 0.08 -25.16
N SER A 166 -1.76 0.93 -26.17
CA SER A 166 -2.97 1.32 -26.86
C SER A 166 -3.79 0.06 -27.16
N GLY A 167 -5.01 -0.02 -26.63
CA GLY A 167 -6.01 -0.91 -27.21
C GLY A 167 -6.31 -0.39 -28.61
N GLU A 168 -5.60 -0.89 -29.61
CA GLU A 168 -5.98 -0.74 -31.01
C GLU A 168 -7.27 -1.53 -31.20
N THR A 169 -8.39 -0.81 -31.27
CA THR A 169 -9.61 -1.33 -31.87
C THR A 169 -9.43 -1.27 -33.39
N ASN A 170 -9.32 -2.42 -34.03
CA ASN A 170 -9.68 -2.61 -35.44
C ASN A 170 -11.07 -3.28 -35.48
#